data_AF-A0A7K7D4Y3-F1
#
_entry.id   AF-A0A7K7D4Y3-F1
#
_cell.length_a   1.000
_cell.length_b   1.000
_cell.length_c   1.000
_cell.angle_alpha   90.00
_cell.angle_beta   90.00
_cell.angle_gamma   90.00
#
_symmetry.space_group_name_H-M   'P 1'
#
loop_
_entity.id
_entity.type
_entity.pdbx_description
1 polymer ?
#
loop_
_entity_poly.entity_id
_entity_poly.type
_entity_poly.pdbx_seq_one_letter_code
_entity_poly.pdbx_strand_id
1 'polypeptide(L)'
;LHRRMGEAVARVARKVNDTVESKADSLDLANCKLIAFPVGVYKAVRSVAEGIHRISLANNELKSITSRFVTTFSQLRELNLAGNYLHRLPEEITSLLHLRAIDLSRNRFRRFPEPLATVPALEIIDLEENEIAEVPTDKLASMALLRSLNLRANPVGPEVRLLVRPLVPFELLLSPEEPIHP
;
A
#
# COMPACT_ATOMS: atom_id res chain seq x y z
N LEU A 1 11.64 20.71 -17.82
CA LEU A 1 10.68 19.58 -17.64
C LEU A 1 10.98 18.38 -18.54
N HIS A 2 11.29 18.56 -19.83
CA HIS A 2 11.53 17.45 -20.78
C HIS A 2 12.65 16.45 -20.38
N ARG A 3 13.79 16.91 -19.85
CA ARG A 3 14.93 16.03 -19.49
C ARG A 3 14.64 15.10 -18.30
N ARG A 4 13.90 15.60 -17.28
CA ARG A 4 13.53 14.85 -16.07
C ARG A 4 12.55 13.71 -16.36
N MET A 5 11.67 13.89 -17.35
CA MET A 5 10.71 12.86 -17.77
C MET A 5 11.41 11.71 -18.49
N GLY A 6 12.37 12.01 -19.38
CA GLY A 6 13.12 10.99 -20.12
C GLY A 6 13.95 10.08 -19.21
N GLU A 7 14.59 10.65 -18.18
CA GLU A 7 15.37 9.87 -17.21
C GLU A 7 14.49 8.94 -16.36
N ALA A 8 13.28 9.37 -15.97
CA ALA A 8 12.33 8.52 -15.23
C ALA A 8 11.84 7.35 -16.08
N VAL A 9 11.47 7.61 -17.35
CA VAL A 9 11.03 6.58 -18.29
C VAL A 9 12.14 5.57 -18.56
N ALA A 10 13.37 6.01 -18.80
CA ALA A 10 14.50 5.13 -19.04
C ALA A 10 14.83 4.24 -17.82
N ARG A 11 14.74 4.79 -16.61
CA ARG A 11 14.91 4.01 -15.37
C ARG A 11 13.85 2.91 -15.24
N VAL A 12 12.58 3.27 -15.42
CA VAL A 12 11.47 2.30 -15.36
C VAL A 12 11.65 1.21 -16.41
N ALA A 13 11.93 1.59 -17.66
CA ALA A 13 12.11 0.64 -18.75
C ALA A 13 13.24 -0.37 -18.44
N ARG A 14 14.37 0.10 -17.91
CA ARG A 14 15.48 -0.78 -17.50
C ARG A 14 15.04 -1.75 -16.41
N LYS A 15 14.49 -1.26 -15.29
CA LYS A 15 14.06 -2.11 -14.17
C LYS A 15 13.03 -3.16 -14.61
N VAL A 16 12.10 -2.78 -15.48
CA VAL A 16 11.09 -3.71 -16.02
C VAL A 16 11.72 -4.76 -16.92
N ASN A 17 12.63 -4.37 -17.82
CA ASN A 17 13.35 -5.32 -18.66
C ASN A 17 14.17 -6.30 -17.83
N ASP A 18 14.89 -5.80 -16.81
CA ASP A 18 15.66 -6.64 -15.90
C ASP A 18 14.76 -7.68 -15.19
N THR A 19 13.59 -7.27 -14.70
CA THR A 19 12.59 -8.19 -14.12
C THR A 19 12.11 -9.23 -15.13
N VAL A 20 11.83 -8.83 -16.37
CA VAL A 20 11.34 -9.73 -17.42
C VAL A 20 12.42 -10.75 -17.84
N GLU A 21 13.66 -10.31 -18.02
CA GLU A 21 14.79 -11.14 -18.43
C GLU A 21 15.19 -12.15 -17.34
N SER A 22 15.24 -11.68 -16.10
CA SER A 22 15.55 -12.53 -14.94
C SER A 22 14.40 -13.42 -14.50
N LYS A 23 13.18 -13.19 -15.01
CA LYS A 23 11.92 -13.81 -14.53
C LYS A 23 11.75 -13.66 -13.01
N ALA A 24 12.16 -12.50 -12.49
CA ALA A 24 12.01 -12.23 -11.07
C ALA A 24 10.53 -12.18 -10.67
N ASP A 25 10.24 -12.64 -9.46
CA ASP A 25 8.92 -12.56 -8.85
C ASP A 25 8.65 -11.18 -8.20
N SER A 26 9.55 -10.23 -8.40
CA SER A 26 9.48 -8.89 -7.83
C SER A 26 9.75 -7.81 -8.87
N LEU A 27 9.00 -6.71 -8.77
CA LEU A 27 9.15 -5.51 -9.58
C LEU A 27 9.35 -4.31 -8.66
N ASP A 28 10.59 -3.83 -8.61
CA ASP A 28 10.94 -2.60 -7.91
C ASP A 28 10.83 -1.41 -8.88
N LEU A 29 9.95 -0.48 -8.58
CA LEU A 29 9.82 0.82 -9.25
C LEU A 29 9.89 1.96 -8.23
N ALA A 30 10.56 1.74 -7.10
CA ALA A 30 10.75 2.75 -6.07
C ALA A 30 11.65 3.89 -6.57
N ASN A 31 11.42 5.10 -6.05
CA ASN A 31 12.23 6.30 -6.32
C ASN A 31 12.29 6.70 -7.81
N CYS A 32 11.24 6.40 -8.57
CA CYS A 32 11.18 6.65 -10.01
C CYS A 32 10.60 8.02 -10.37
N LYS A 33 10.06 8.77 -9.40
CA LYS A 33 9.33 10.05 -9.59
C LYS A 33 8.06 9.87 -10.41
N LEU A 34 7.37 8.75 -10.21
CA LEU A 34 6.14 8.39 -10.92
C LEU A 34 4.96 9.19 -10.38
N ILE A 35 4.28 9.93 -11.25
CA ILE A 35 2.99 10.58 -10.92
C ILE A 35 1.79 9.63 -11.09
N ALA A 36 1.96 8.59 -11.89
CA ALA A 36 1.00 7.52 -12.14
C ALA A 36 1.76 6.25 -12.56
N PHE A 37 1.13 5.07 -12.43
CA PHE A 37 1.73 3.84 -12.93
C PHE A 37 1.83 3.88 -14.47
N PRO A 38 3.03 3.70 -15.07
CA PRO A 38 3.18 3.94 -16.50
C PRO A 38 2.52 2.87 -17.36
N VAL A 39 1.69 3.30 -18.31
CA VAL A 39 0.89 2.38 -19.16
C VAL A 39 1.75 1.42 -20.00
N GLY A 40 2.97 1.83 -20.36
CA GLY A 40 3.90 0.98 -21.10
C GLY A 40 4.36 -0.26 -20.31
N VAL A 41 4.37 -0.17 -18.98
CA VAL A 41 4.77 -1.30 -18.11
C VAL A 41 3.80 -2.46 -18.27
N TYR A 42 2.49 -2.21 -18.39
CA TYR A 42 1.50 -3.27 -18.62
C TYR A 42 1.80 -4.14 -19.84
N LYS A 43 2.31 -3.51 -20.92
CA LYS A 43 2.69 -4.25 -22.13
C LYS A 43 3.97 -5.05 -21.90
N ALA A 44 4.95 -4.45 -21.24
CA ALA A 44 6.26 -5.06 -21.01
C ALA A 44 6.19 -6.25 -20.05
N VAL A 45 5.38 -6.17 -18.99
CA VAL A 45 5.25 -7.25 -18.00
C VAL A 45 4.21 -8.31 -18.35
N ARG A 46 3.52 -8.19 -19.51
CA ARG A 46 2.37 -9.06 -19.85
C ARG A 46 2.69 -10.56 -19.75
N SER A 47 3.89 -10.98 -20.11
CA SER A 47 4.32 -12.39 -20.08
C SER A 47 4.77 -12.89 -18.72
N VAL A 48 5.01 -11.98 -17.76
CA VAL A 48 5.55 -12.31 -16.42
C VAL A 48 4.65 -11.86 -15.28
N ALA A 49 3.57 -11.12 -15.56
CA ALA A 49 2.71 -10.50 -14.55
C ALA A 49 2.14 -11.50 -13.53
N GLU A 50 1.77 -12.71 -13.97
CA GLU A 50 1.28 -13.78 -13.09
C GLU A 50 2.36 -14.33 -12.14
N GLY A 51 3.64 -14.17 -12.48
CA GLY A 51 4.77 -14.56 -11.63
C GLY A 51 5.21 -13.47 -10.65
N ILE A 52 4.68 -12.25 -10.77
CA ILE A 52 5.04 -11.13 -9.88
C ILE A 52 4.21 -11.21 -8.61
N HIS A 53 4.90 -11.47 -7.50
CA HIS A 53 4.32 -11.54 -6.17
C HIS A 53 4.64 -10.32 -5.30
N ARG A 54 5.67 -9.54 -5.63
CA ARG A 54 6.07 -8.37 -4.85
C ARG A 54 6.25 -7.14 -5.74
N ILE A 55 5.59 -6.03 -5.39
CA ILE A 55 5.80 -4.76 -6.09
C ILE A 55 6.17 -3.68 -5.08
N SER A 56 7.23 -2.94 -5.38
CA SER A 56 7.55 -1.70 -4.68
C SER A 56 7.36 -0.50 -5.60
N LEU A 57 6.50 0.42 -5.18
CA LEU A 57 6.27 1.73 -5.78
C LEU A 57 6.61 2.84 -4.77
N ALA A 58 7.43 2.52 -3.77
CA ALA A 58 7.79 3.43 -2.69
C ALA A 58 8.45 4.73 -3.19
N ASN A 59 8.25 5.82 -2.47
CA ASN A 59 8.90 7.13 -2.70
C ASN A 59 8.71 7.62 -4.15
N ASN A 60 7.45 7.65 -4.59
CA ASN A 60 7.03 8.22 -5.85
C ASN A 60 6.07 9.40 -5.58
N GLU A 61 5.36 9.87 -6.61
CA GLU A 61 4.42 10.98 -6.53
C GLU A 61 2.99 10.51 -6.89
N LEU A 62 2.69 9.23 -6.63
CA LEU A 62 1.43 8.60 -7.02
C LEU A 62 0.27 9.18 -6.23
N LYS A 63 -0.76 9.63 -6.93
CA LYS A 63 -2.02 10.12 -6.31
C LYS A 63 -3.11 9.05 -6.24
N SER A 64 -2.96 8.00 -7.03
CA SER A 64 -3.87 6.84 -7.06
C SER A 64 -3.18 5.62 -7.64
N ILE A 65 -3.75 4.45 -7.34
CA ILE A 65 -3.54 3.20 -8.05
C ILE A 65 -4.84 2.87 -8.79
N THR A 66 -4.73 2.34 -10.01
CA THR A 66 -5.88 2.06 -10.87
C THR A 66 -6.40 0.64 -10.67
N SER A 67 -7.68 0.41 -10.98
CA SER A 67 -8.25 -0.94 -11.06
C SER A 67 -7.42 -1.86 -11.97
N ARG A 68 -6.96 -1.33 -13.11
CA ARG A 68 -6.07 -2.04 -14.04
C ARG A 68 -4.77 -2.51 -13.40
N PHE A 69 -4.15 -1.71 -12.53
CA PHE A 69 -2.95 -2.15 -11.80
C PHE A 69 -3.28 -3.39 -10.97
N VAL A 70 -4.36 -3.31 -10.18
CA VAL A 70 -4.75 -4.39 -9.29
C VAL A 70 -5.09 -5.67 -10.04
N THR A 71 -5.87 -5.57 -11.13
CA THR A 71 -6.25 -6.75 -11.93
C THR A 71 -5.09 -7.33 -12.73
N THR A 72 -4.08 -6.52 -13.10
CA THR A 72 -2.88 -7.02 -13.79
C THR A 72 -2.00 -7.83 -12.85
N PHE A 73 -1.87 -7.41 -11.59
CA PHE A 73 -0.99 -8.01 -10.59
C PHE A 73 -1.81 -8.78 -9.53
N SER A 74 -2.73 -9.62 -9.97
CA SER A 74 -3.68 -10.33 -9.09
C SER A 74 -3.01 -11.36 -8.15
N GLN A 75 -1.78 -11.77 -8.47
CA GLN A 75 -0.98 -12.72 -7.68
C GLN A 75 -0.12 -12.04 -6.59
N LEU A 76 -0.27 -10.72 -6.39
CA LEU A 76 0.49 -9.98 -5.38
C LEU A 76 0.32 -10.57 -3.98
N ARG A 77 1.46 -10.66 -3.30
CA ARG A 77 1.61 -11.03 -1.89
C ARG A 77 2.10 -9.86 -1.05
N GLU A 78 2.92 -8.99 -1.62
CA GLU A 78 3.43 -7.80 -0.95
C GLU A 78 3.36 -6.58 -1.88
N LEU A 79 2.81 -5.48 -1.36
CA LEU A 79 2.69 -4.23 -2.09
C LEU A 79 3.20 -3.07 -1.23
N ASN A 80 4.32 -2.47 -1.65
CA ASN A 80 4.84 -1.28 -1.00
C ASN A 80 4.47 -0.03 -1.81
N LEU A 81 3.71 0.87 -1.20
CA LEU A 81 3.27 2.15 -1.73
C LEU A 81 3.68 3.32 -0.80
N ALA A 82 4.64 3.08 0.10
CA ALA A 82 5.10 4.08 1.06
C ALA A 82 5.59 5.36 0.39
N GLY A 83 5.42 6.50 1.04
CA GLY A 83 5.98 7.78 0.55
C GLY A 83 5.39 8.20 -0.79
N ASN A 84 4.06 8.22 -0.88
CA ASN A 84 3.32 8.69 -2.05
C ASN A 84 2.27 9.74 -1.62
N TYR A 85 1.33 10.08 -2.51
CA TYR A 85 0.24 11.01 -2.23
C TYR A 85 -1.14 10.33 -2.34
N LEU A 86 -1.21 9.05 -1.99
CA LEU A 86 -2.46 8.29 -2.02
C LEU A 86 -3.38 8.74 -0.90
N HIS A 87 -4.67 8.81 -1.19
CA HIS A 87 -5.73 9.14 -0.21
C HIS A 87 -6.87 8.12 -0.23
N ARG A 88 -6.84 7.19 -1.19
CA ARG A 88 -7.81 6.10 -1.36
C ARG A 88 -7.17 4.95 -2.14
N LEU A 89 -7.73 3.77 -1.99
CA LEU A 89 -7.46 2.62 -2.84
C LEU A 89 -8.68 2.34 -3.75
N PRO A 90 -8.47 1.74 -4.93
CA PRO A 90 -9.57 1.24 -5.75
C PRO A 90 -10.27 0.05 -5.07
N GLU A 91 -11.56 -0.13 -5.33
CA GLU A 91 -12.37 -1.22 -4.76
C GLU A 91 -11.83 -2.60 -5.16
N GLU A 92 -11.21 -2.69 -6.33
CA GLU A 92 -10.62 -3.92 -6.84
C GLU A 92 -9.49 -4.45 -5.96
N ILE A 93 -8.95 -3.69 -5.00
CA ILE A 93 -7.94 -4.20 -4.04
C ILE A 93 -8.43 -5.45 -3.31
N THR A 94 -9.75 -5.58 -3.13
CA THR A 94 -10.42 -6.76 -2.57
C THR A 94 -10.18 -8.06 -3.36
N SER A 95 -9.85 -7.94 -4.65
CA SER A 95 -9.53 -9.07 -5.54
C SER A 95 -8.13 -9.63 -5.37
N LEU A 96 -7.25 -8.99 -4.56
CA LEU A 96 -5.92 -9.49 -4.29
C LEU A 96 -5.95 -10.59 -3.22
N LEU A 97 -6.45 -11.77 -3.60
CA LEU A 97 -6.69 -12.91 -2.70
C LEU A 97 -5.42 -13.44 -2.02
N HIS A 98 -4.25 -13.10 -2.54
CA HIS A 98 -2.95 -13.55 -2.04
C HIS A 98 -2.17 -12.47 -1.29
N LEU A 99 -2.68 -11.23 -1.22
CA LEU A 99 -1.98 -10.11 -0.60
C LEU A 99 -1.91 -10.31 0.91
N ARG A 100 -0.68 -10.37 1.42
CA ARG A 100 -0.35 -10.56 2.83
C ARG A 100 0.14 -9.30 3.51
N ALA A 101 0.89 -8.47 2.80
CA ALA A 101 1.43 -7.23 3.36
C ALA A 101 1.19 -6.06 2.42
N ILE A 102 0.73 -4.95 2.99
CA ILE A 102 0.64 -3.68 2.29
C ILE A 102 1.22 -2.56 3.14
N ASP A 103 2.13 -1.80 2.55
CA ASP A 103 2.73 -0.62 3.15
C ASP A 103 2.17 0.62 2.45
N LEU A 104 1.37 1.39 3.19
CA LEU A 104 0.76 2.66 2.82
C LEU A 104 1.29 3.80 3.69
N SER A 105 2.41 3.60 4.39
CA SER A 105 3.00 4.62 5.25
C SER A 105 3.35 5.89 4.45
N ARG A 106 3.38 7.05 5.10
CA ARG A 106 3.76 8.33 4.46
C ARG A 106 2.90 8.64 3.23
N ASN A 107 1.58 8.57 3.40
CA ASN A 107 0.59 8.93 2.38
C ASN A 107 -0.36 10.01 2.93
N ARG A 108 -1.55 10.14 2.37
CA ARG A 108 -2.56 11.17 2.72
C ARG A 108 -3.92 10.55 3.00
N PHE A 109 -3.96 9.34 3.55
CA PHE A 109 -5.22 8.70 3.94
C PHE A 109 -5.81 9.44 5.14
N ARG A 110 -7.06 9.91 5.01
CA ARG A 110 -7.80 10.59 6.09
C ARG A 110 -8.68 9.67 6.91
N ARG A 111 -8.95 8.48 6.37
CA ARG A 111 -9.72 7.41 7.00
C ARG A 111 -9.03 6.10 6.66
N PHE A 112 -9.28 5.08 7.46
CA PHE A 112 -8.86 3.73 7.13
C PHE A 112 -9.39 3.31 5.73
N PRO A 113 -8.55 2.74 4.86
CA PRO A 113 -8.98 2.22 3.57
C PRO A 113 -9.80 0.94 3.73
N GLU A 114 -11.11 1.11 3.93
CA GLU A 114 -12.04 0.03 4.26
C GLU A 114 -12.00 -1.22 3.35
N PRO A 115 -11.74 -1.12 2.02
CA PRO A 115 -11.58 -2.30 1.17
C PRO A 115 -10.47 -3.26 1.62
N LEU A 116 -9.48 -2.80 2.40
CA LEU A 116 -8.46 -3.70 2.97
C LEU A 116 -9.03 -4.67 4.00
N ALA A 117 -10.13 -4.32 4.68
CA ALA A 117 -10.73 -5.18 5.69
C ALA A 117 -11.33 -6.47 5.09
N THR A 118 -11.60 -6.48 3.78
CA THR A 118 -12.16 -7.64 3.08
C THR A 118 -11.13 -8.41 2.28
N VAL A 119 -9.85 -8.03 2.33
CA VAL A 119 -8.76 -8.79 1.68
C VAL A 119 -8.47 -10.03 2.53
N PRO A 120 -8.71 -11.25 2.02
CA PRO A 120 -8.84 -12.44 2.87
C PRO A 120 -7.52 -12.91 3.48
N ALA A 121 -6.38 -12.66 2.83
CA ALA A 121 -5.07 -13.15 3.24
C ALA A 121 -4.19 -12.09 3.93
N LEU A 122 -4.74 -10.91 4.24
CA LEU A 122 -3.96 -9.78 4.69
C LEU A 122 -3.51 -9.94 6.14
N GLU A 123 -2.19 -9.92 6.36
CA GLU A 123 -1.54 -10.14 7.65
C GLU A 123 -0.93 -8.85 8.22
N ILE A 124 -0.47 -7.94 7.37
CA ILE A 124 0.25 -6.72 7.77
C ILE A 124 -0.29 -5.52 7.00
N ILE A 125 -0.69 -4.47 7.73
CA ILE A 125 -1.00 -3.16 7.18
C ILE A 125 -0.13 -2.12 7.88
N ASP A 126 0.67 -1.39 7.09
CA ASP A 126 1.31 -0.18 7.57
C ASP A 126 0.59 1.06 7.03
N LEU A 127 0.07 1.89 7.94
CA LEU A 127 -0.56 3.18 7.66
C LEU A 127 0.13 4.31 8.45
N GLU A 128 1.36 4.11 8.92
CA GLU A 128 2.11 5.12 9.66
C GLU A 128 2.21 6.44 8.88
N GLU A 129 2.20 7.58 9.58
CA GLU A 129 2.44 8.90 8.98
C GLU A 129 1.41 9.20 7.87
N ASN A 130 0.13 9.14 8.25
CA ASN A 130 -1.03 9.51 7.42
C ASN A 130 -1.91 10.54 8.18
N GLU A 131 -3.08 10.86 7.65
CA GLU A 131 -4.04 11.82 8.21
C GLU A 131 -5.26 11.12 8.84
N ILE A 132 -5.15 9.85 9.25
CA ILE A 132 -6.28 9.04 9.71
C ILE A 132 -6.76 9.50 11.08
N ALA A 133 -7.97 10.04 11.14
CA ALA A 133 -8.61 10.42 12.40
C ALA A 133 -9.54 9.31 12.94
N GLU A 134 -10.14 8.53 12.04
CA GLU A 134 -11.18 7.55 12.37
C GLU A 134 -10.86 6.19 11.76
N VAL A 135 -11.17 5.13 12.52
CA VAL A 135 -11.05 3.74 12.07
C VAL A 135 -12.36 2.96 12.30
N PRO A 136 -12.74 2.06 11.37
CA PRO A 136 -13.98 1.29 11.48
C PRO A 136 -13.80 0.07 12.40
N THR A 137 -14.18 0.19 13.67
CA THR A 137 -14.02 -0.86 14.69
C THR A 137 -14.57 -2.21 14.24
N ASP A 138 -15.81 -2.25 13.73
CA ASP A 138 -16.47 -3.51 13.33
C ASP A 138 -15.72 -4.22 12.19
N LYS A 139 -15.17 -3.45 11.24
CA LYS A 139 -14.41 -3.98 10.12
C LYS A 139 -13.06 -4.51 10.59
N LEU A 140 -12.37 -3.77 11.45
CA LEU A 140 -11.09 -4.20 12.02
C LEU A 140 -11.24 -5.48 12.83
N ALA A 141 -12.30 -5.61 13.64
CA ALA A 141 -12.58 -6.82 14.41
C ALA A 141 -12.82 -8.06 13.53
N SER A 142 -13.27 -7.87 12.28
CA SER A 142 -13.51 -8.96 11.32
C SER A 142 -12.24 -9.47 10.62
N MET A 143 -11.10 -8.78 10.75
CA MET A 143 -9.86 -9.11 10.06
C MET A 143 -9.10 -10.27 10.75
N ALA A 144 -9.62 -11.49 10.58
CA ALA A 144 -9.18 -12.66 11.34
C ALA A 144 -7.71 -13.09 11.12
N LEU A 145 -7.12 -12.79 9.95
CA LEU A 145 -5.73 -13.13 9.63
C LEU A 145 -4.75 -11.98 9.87
N LEU A 146 -5.25 -10.78 10.20
CA LEU A 146 -4.37 -9.65 10.45
C LEU A 146 -3.55 -9.93 11.71
N ARG A 147 -2.27 -9.60 11.65
CA ARG A 147 -1.29 -9.76 12.73
C ARG A 147 -0.80 -8.42 13.24
N SER A 148 -0.68 -7.44 12.36
CA SER A 148 -0.19 -6.10 12.71
C SER A 148 -0.89 -5.01 11.90
N LEU A 149 -1.33 -3.97 12.60
CA LEU A 149 -1.84 -2.72 12.05
C LEU A 149 -1.07 -1.55 12.64
N ASN A 150 -0.28 -0.87 11.81
CA ASN A 150 0.45 0.32 12.21
C ASN A 150 -0.34 1.60 11.90
N LEU A 151 -0.73 2.34 12.94
CA LEU A 151 -1.40 3.63 12.86
C LEU A 151 -0.60 4.73 13.60
N ARG A 152 0.70 4.51 13.84
CA ARG A 152 1.57 5.56 14.41
C ARG A 152 1.57 6.81 13.53
N ALA A 153 1.88 7.95 14.13
CA ALA A 153 1.91 9.24 13.45
C ALA A 153 0.63 9.53 12.63
N ASN A 154 -0.53 9.16 13.17
CA ASN A 154 -1.85 9.56 12.66
C ASN A 154 -2.61 10.30 13.77
N PRO A 155 -3.54 11.22 13.43
CA PRO A 155 -4.40 11.92 14.39
C PRO A 155 -5.56 11.05 14.88
N VAL A 156 -5.34 9.75 15.10
CA VAL A 156 -6.36 8.82 15.62
C VAL A 156 -6.74 9.23 17.04
N GLY A 157 -8.03 9.35 17.32
CA GLY A 157 -8.50 9.76 18.63
C GLY A 157 -8.19 8.72 19.74
N PRO A 158 -8.09 9.17 21.01
CA PRO A 158 -7.78 8.30 22.14
C PRO A 158 -8.79 7.16 22.34
N GLU A 159 -10.02 7.33 21.86
CA GLU A 159 -11.06 6.31 21.87
C GLU A 159 -10.67 5.06 21.07
N VAL A 160 -9.84 5.16 20.04
CA VAL A 160 -9.36 3.99 19.28
C VAL A 160 -8.58 3.04 20.20
N ARG A 161 -7.75 3.61 21.08
CA ARG A 161 -6.98 2.82 22.06
C ARG A 161 -7.89 2.11 23.06
N LEU A 162 -8.97 2.76 23.49
CA LEU A 162 -9.87 2.22 24.52
C LEU A 162 -10.90 1.24 23.94
N LEU A 163 -11.45 1.54 22.76
CA LEU A 163 -12.56 0.82 22.16
C LEU A 163 -12.10 -0.27 21.20
N VAL A 164 -11.05 -0.02 20.39
CA VAL A 164 -10.63 -0.97 19.35
C VAL A 164 -9.62 -1.97 19.88
N ARG A 165 -8.63 -1.52 20.67
CA ARG A 165 -7.54 -2.38 21.14
C ARG A 165 -8.01 -3.67 21.82
N PRO A 166 -9.03 -3.67 22.71
CA PRO A 166 -9.49 -4.90 23.37
C PRO A 166 -10.26 -5.85 22.44
N LEU A 167 -10.77 -5.35 21.31
CA LEU A 167 -11.63 -6.09 20.38
C LEU A 167 -10.86 -6.78 19.26
N VAL A 168 -9.59 -6.42 19.06
CA VAL A 168 -8.77 -6.92 17.95
C VAL A 168 -7.72 -7.93 18.45
N PRO A 169 -7.58 -9.08 17.78
CA PRO A 169 -6.61 -10.12 18.18
C PRO A 169 -5.17 -9.84 17.72
N PHE A 170 -4.95 -8.73 17.01
CA PHE A 170 -3.69 -8.37 16.39
C PHE A 170 -2.94 -7.27 17.13
N GLU A 171 -1.68 -7.06 16.76
CA GLU A 171 -0.88 -5.95 17.25
C GLU A 171 -1.36 -4.63 16.63
N LEU A 172 -1.93 -3.75 17.47
CA LEU A 172 -2.36 -2.41 17.07
C LEU A 172 -1.33 -1.39 17.57
N LEU A 173 -0.57 -0.82 16.65
CA LEU A 173 0.49 0.14 16.95
C LEU A 173 -0.08 1.56 16.83
N LEU A 174 -0.10 2.28 17.95
CA LEU A 174 -0.57 3.66 18.04
C LEU A 174 0.59 4.56 18.48
N SER A 175 0.51 5.86 18.17
CA SER A 175 1.43 6.85 18.74
C SER A 175 1.35 6.82 20.27
N PRO A 176 2.46 7.09 20.99
CA PRO A 176 2.38 7.35 22.42
C PRO A 176 1.42 8.52 22.68
N GLU A 177 0.77 8.52 23.84
CA GLU A 177 0.00 9.68 24.26
C GLU A 177 0.96 10.86 24.42
N GLU A 178 0.65 12.01 23.82
CA GLU A 178 1.39 13.23 24.13
C GLU A 178 1.18 13.52 25.62
N PRO A 179 2.25 13.80 26.38
CA PRO A 179 2.08 14.22 27.76
C PRO A 179 1.22 15.49 27.75
N ILE A 180 0.16 15.49 28.55
CA ILE A 180 -0.64 16.69 28.81
C ILE A 180 0.33 17.70 29.41
N HIS A 181 0.80 18.66 28.60
CA HIS A 181 1.61 19.74 29.11
C HIS A 181 0.72 20.61 30.03
N PRO A 182 1.12 20.83 31.29
CA PRO A 182 0.31 21.56 32.28
C PRO A 182 0.13 23.04 31.93
#